data_AF-A0A542G153-F1
#
_entry.id   AF-A0A542G153-F1
#
_cell.length_a   1.000
_cell.length_b   1.000
_cell.length_c   1.000
_cell.angle_alpha   90.00
_cell.angle_beta   90.00
_cell.angle_gamma   90.00
#
_symmetry.space_group_name_H-M   'P 1'
#
loop_
_entity.id
_entity.type
_entity.pdbx_description
1 polymer ?
#
loop_
_entity_poly.entity_id
_entity_poly.type
_entity_poly.pdbx_seq_one_letter_code
_entity_poly.pdbx_strand_id
1 'polypeptide(L)'
;MEGFTHPSDADRELNELRVRAYGPDHDIDGDPRALARLRELEAAHLADVERREDAAASESSAAETVKAAVPAVALNEAQGSPEPGRAIAPLSQPVKESSLRPLLRRAMRTWWGRLARVAGMLVVAAAIVVAAFLISAPRPDATLRLTAVEADDQVRTLVTSAERAGRYGMDPSTLRAYGSYHGFNVWSGVNAFGSPCLVAVHRAFDYLSRARCAPFPADLIVDVSSSGDGLDIPAGDGIIRFIRRGDTVDAYVYLLPEAD
;
A
#
# COMPACT_ATOMS: atom_id res chain seq x y z
N MET A 1 12.25 26.68 -8.62
CA MET A 1 12.86 26.82 -9.94
C MET A 1 12.73 25.47 -10.61
N GLU A 2 11.60 25.26 -11.29
CA GLU A 2 11.32 24.01 -12.01
C GLU A 2 12.07 24.06 -13.34
N GLY A 3 13.11 23.25 -13.46
CA GLY A 3 13.84 23.10 -14.70
C GLY A 3 13.04 22.19 -15.63
N PHE A 4 12.35 22.77 -16.61
CA PHE A 4 11.79 22.00 -17.72
C PHE A 4 12.96 21.43 -18.52
N THR A 5 13.31 20.17 -18.26
CA THR A 5 14.22 19.43 -19.12
C THR A 5 13.51 19.19 -20.44
N HIS A 6 13.90 19.93 -21.46
CA HIS A 6 13.42 19.65 -22.82
C HIS A 6 13.73 18.18 -23.17
N PRO A 7 12.76 17.45 -23.76
CA PRO A 7 13.00 16.09 -24.21
C PRO A 7 14.18 16.08 -25.18
N SER A 8 15.02 15.06 -25.06
CA SER A 8 16.17 14.92 -25.95
C SER A 8 15.69 14.70 -27.39
N ASP A 9 16.55 15.00 -28.36
CA ASP A 9 16.23 14.74 -29.77
C ASP A 9 15.89 13.26 -30.02
N ALA A 10 16.52 12.35 -29.28
CA ALA A 10 16.25 10.91 -29.33
C ALA A 10 14.87 10.54 -28.79
N ASP A 11 14.41 11.17 -27.71
CA ASP A 11 13.07 10.92 -27.15
C ASP A 11 11.97 11.41 -28.09
N ARG A 12 12.21 12.54 -28.75
CA ARG A 12 11.31 13.08 -29.78
C ARG A 12 11.23 12.13 -30.99
N GLU A 13 12.37 11.70 -31.51
CA GLU A 13 12.44 10.73 -32.63
C GLU A 13 11.74 9.41 -32.26
N LEU A 14 11.98 8.89 -31.05
CA LEU A 14 11.32 7.68 -30.54
C LEU A 14 9.80 7.83 -30.49
N ASN A 15 9.30 8.96 -29.98
CA ASN A 15 7.87 9.20 -29.89
C ASN A 15 7.22 9.29 -31.28
N GLU A 16 7.84 9.98 -32.23
CA GLU A 16 7.38 10.06 -33.63
C GLU A 16 7.30 8.67 -34.28
N LEU A 17 8.33 7.84 -34.10
CA LEU A 17 8.34 6.47 -34.64
C LEU A 17 7.30 5.57 -33.96
N ARG A 18 7.04 5.72 -32.66
CA ARG A 18 5.98 4.98 -31.96
C ARG A 18 4.60 5.37 -32.44
N VAL A 19 4.35 6.65 -32.72
CA VAL A 19 3.07 7.10 -33.30
C VAL A 19 2.86 6.47 -34.68
N ARG A 20 3.91 6.37 -35.51
CA ARG A 20 3.83 5.70 -36.81
C ARG A 20 3.68 4.19 -36.72
N ALA A 21 4.21 3.55 -35.67
CA ALA A 21 4.14 2.10 -35.49
C ALA A 21 2.83 1.63 -34.83
N TYR A 22 2.34 2.39 -33.86
CA TYR A 22 1.26 1.97 -32.96
C TYR A 22 0.06 2.92 -32.99
N GLY A 23 0.11 4.00 -33.78
CA GLY A 23 -0.98 4.96 -33.92
C GLY A 23 -2.12 4.46 -34.83
N PRO A 24 -3.24 5.21 -34.88
CA PRO A 24 -4.41 4.86 -35.69
C PRO A 24 -4.09 4.66 -37.18
N ASP A 25 -3.19 5.48 -37.71
CA ASP A 25 -2.74 5.46 -39.10
C ASP A 25 -1.33 4.89 -39.23
N HIS A 26 -1.10 3.68 -38.70
CA HIS A 26 0.22 3.05 -38.74
C HIS A 26 0.70 2.81 -40.17
N ASP A 27 1.85 3.40 -40.52
CA ASP A 27 2.47 3.31 -41.85
C ASP A 27 3.89 2.71 -41.81
N ILE A 28 4.38 2.37 -40.61
CA ILE A 28 5.77 1.98 -40.40
C ILE A 28 6.17 0.68 -41.11
N ASP A 29 5.21 -0.19 -41.39
CA ASP A 29 5.44 -1.48 -42.06
C ASP A 29 5.98 -1.31 -43.49
N GLY A 30 5.71 -0.17 -44.13
CA GLY A 30 6.25 0.19 -45.44
C GLY A 30 7.70 0.69 -45.40
N ASP A 31 8.27 0.92 -44.22
CA ASP A 31 9.60 1.49 -44.02
C ASP A 31 10.46 0.62 -43.08
N PRO A 32 11.18 -0.38 -43.61
CA PRO A 32 12.01 -1.27 -42.79
C PRO A 32 13.16 -0.55 -42.08
N ARG A 33 13.61 0.61 -42.59
CA ARG A 33 14.66 1.41 -41.97
C ARG A 33 14.12 2.13 -40.73
N ALA A 34 12.91 2.69 -40.81
CA ALA A 34 12.23 3.28 -39.67
C ALA A 34 11.98 2.24 -38.56
N LEU A 35 11.53 1.03 -38.92
CA LEU A 35 11.37 -0.07 -37.95
C LEU A 35 12.68 -0.47 -37.26
N ALA A 36 13.78 -0.54 -38.00
CA ALA A 36 15.09 -0.82 -37.43
C ALA A 36 15.53 0.28 -36.44
N ARG A 37 15.31 1.54 -36.81
CA ARG A 37 15.62 2.70 -35.98
C ARG A 37 14.77 2.74 -34.70
N LEU A 38 13.47 2.41 -34.80
CA LEU A 38 12.58 2.31 -33.65
C LEU A 38 13.11 1.27 -32.63
N ARG A 39 13.47 0.08 -33.10
CA ARG A 39 14.01 -0.99 -32.22
C ARG A 39 15.30 -0.57 -31.50
N GLU A 40 16.19 0.14 -32.20
CA GLU A 40 17.43 0.67 -31.63
C GLU A 40 17.12 1.65 -30.49
N LEU A 41 16.24 2.62 -30.74
CA LEU A 41 15.86 3.64 -29.74
C LEU A 41 15.11 3.04 -28.55
N GLU A 42 14.23 2.05 -28.77
CA GLU A 42 13.55 1.35 -27.67
C GLU A 42 14.52 0.57 -26.79
N ALA A 43 15.49 -0.12 -27.38
CA ALA A 43 16.53 -0.82 -26.63
C ALA A 43 17.40 0.15 -25.81
N ALA A 44 17.77 1.28 -26.40
CA ALA A 44 18.54 2.32 -25.71
C ALA A 44 17.74 2.94 -24.55
N HIS A 45 16.44 3.19 -24.75
CA HIS A 45 15.55 3.73 -23.72
C HIS A 45 15.39 2.75 -22.54
N LEU A 46 15.20 1.46 -22.81
CA LEU A 46 15.12 0.43 -21.76
C LEU A 46 16.41 0.37 -20.93
N ALA A 47 17.58 0.40 -21.58
CA ALA A 47 18.86 0.41 -20.88
C ALA A 47 19.08 1.68 -20.02
N ASP A 48 18.50 2.82 -20.42
CA ASP A 48 18.56 4.05 -19.63
C ASP A 48 17.63 3.99 -18.41
N VAL A 49 16.44 3.39 -18.55
CA VAL A 49 15.52 3.12 -17.42
C VAL A 49 16.17 2.21 -16.39
N GLU A 50 16.75 1.08 -16.81
CA GLU A 50 17.46 0.15 -15.92
C GLU A 50 18.59 0.86 -15.15
N ARG A 51 19.39 1.70 -15.85
CA ARG A 51 20.47 2.47 -15.21
C ARG A 51 19.95 3.46 -14.15
N ARG A 52 18.79 4.09 -14.39
CA ARG A 52 18.17 5.00 -13.40
C ARG A 52 17.68 4.23 -12.17
N GLU A 53 17.11 3.04 -12.35
CA GLU A 53 16.66 2.20 -11.24
C GLU A 53 17.84 1.76 -10.35
N ASP A 54 18.95 1.34 -10.94
CA ASP A 54 20.17 0.98 -10.21
C ASP A 54 20.78 2.17 -9.44
N ALA A 55 20.75 3.36 -10.04
CA ALA A 55 21.20 4.60 -9.41
C ALA A 55 20.32 4.97 -8.21
N ALA A 56 18.99 4.89 -8.37
CA ALA A 56 18.03 5.17 -7.29
C ALA A 56 18.15 4.16 -6.14
N ALA A 57 18.39 2.88 -6.44
CA ALA A 57 18.64 1.84 -5.43
C ALA A 57 19.95 2.09 -4.65
N SER A 58 20.99 2.58 -5.33
CA SER A 58 22.27 2.92 -4.69
C SER A 58 22.17 4.15 -3.78
N GLU A 59 21.38 5.16 -4.14
CA GLU A 59 21.13 6.33 -3.29
C GLU A 59 20.29 5.99 -2.06
N SER A 60 19.31 5.09 -2.19
CA SER A 60 18.50 4.63 -1.06
C SER A 60 19.31 3.83 -0.03
N SER A 61 20.32 3.05 -0.46
CA SER A 61 21.17 2.28 0.45
C SER A 61 22.18 3.14 1.22
N ALA A 62 22.64 4.26 0.64
CA ALA A 62 23.56 5.19 1.30
C ALA A 62 22.91 6.00 2.43
N ALA A 63 21.58 6.21 2.38
CA ALA A 63 20.84 6.93 3.43
C ALA A 63 20.56 6.09 4.70
N GLU A 64 20.68 4.75 4.63
CA GLU A 64 20.36 3.83 5.73
C GLU A 64 21.59 3.37 6.54
N THR A 65 22.75 4.04 6.41
CA THR A 65 23.96 3.71 7.22
C THR A 65 24.33 4.79 8.26
N VAL A 66 23.44 5.76 8.54
CA VAL A 66 23.66 6.78 9.60
C VAL A 66 22.59 6.72 10.69
N LYS A 67 22.25 5.52 11.19
CA LYS A 67 21.52 5.41 12.47
C LYS A 67 21.65 4.05 13.17
N ALA A 68 22.88 3.57 13.36
CA ALA A 68 23.15 2.44 14.26
C ALA A 68 24.44 2.66 15.05
N ALA A 69 24.42 3.66 15.94
CA ALA A 69 25.36 3.75 17.05
C ALA A 69 24.58 4.18 18.30
N VAL A 70 23.93 3.21 18.94
CA VAL A 70 23.45 3.32 20.32
C VAL A 70 24.27 2.32 21.15
N PRO A 71 24.93 2.75 22.22
CA PRO A 71 25.81 1.89 23.01
C PRO A 71 25.01 0.86 23.79
N ALA A 72 25.52 -0.38 23.80
CA ALA A 72 25.03 -1.47 24.61
C ALA A 72 25.20 -1.14 26.10
N VAL A 73 24.07 -0.90 26.79
CA VAL A 73 23.99 -0.92 28.25
C VAL A 73 23.54 -2.33 28.65
N ALA A 74 24.45 -3.05 29.29
CA ALA A 74 24.20 -4.35 29.88
C ALA A 74 23.11 -4.26 30.96
N LEU A 75 22.02 -5.00 30.77
CA LEU A 75 21.12 -5.35 31.86
C LEU A 75 21.45 -6.77 32.32
N ASN A 76 22.20 -6.85 33.41
CA ASN A 76 22.16 -7.97 34.33
C ASN A 76 20.78 -7.97 35.01
N GLU A 77 20.02 -9.06 34.92
CA GLU A 77 19.12 -9.41 36.02
C GLU A 77 18.94 -10.92 36.12
N ALA A 78 19.66 -11.46 37.10
CA ALA A 78 19.64 -12.84 37.51
C ALA A 78 18.40 -13.10 38.38
N GLN A 79 17.59 -14.06 37.97
CA GLN A 79 16.60 -14.71 38.83
C GLN A 79 17.29 -15.80 39.64
N GLY A 80 17.30 -15.64 40.96
CA GLY A 80 17.75 -16.65 41.91
C GLY A 80 17.33 -16.33 43.34
N SER A 81 16.35 -17.07 43.84
CA SER A 81 15.95 -17.21 45.25
C SER A 81 15.68 -18.70 45.45
N PRO A 82 16.07 -19.38 46.56
CA PRO A 82 15.69 -18.97 47.92
C PRO A 82 16.66 -19.31 49.09
N GLU A 83 16.24 -18.87 50.29
CA GLU A 83 16.42 -19.47 51.64
C GLU A 83 17.62 -19.06 52.54
N PRO A 84 17.61 -19.34 53.87
CA PRO A 84 17.29 -18.33 54.89
C PRO A 84 18.36 -18.17 56.00
N GLY A 85 18.19 -17.10 56.79
CA GLY A 85 18.58 -17.08 58.21
C GLY A 85 19.98 -16.55 58.54
N ARG A 86 20.03 -15.35 59.13
CA ARG A 86 20.85 -15.11 60.32
C ARG A 86 20.44 -13.84 61.05
N ALA A 87 20.05 -14.02 62.31
CA ALA A 87 19.86 -12.96 63.27
C ALA A 87 21.22 -12.36 63.69
N ILE A 88 21.37 -11.05 63.56
CA ILE A 88 22.29 -10.25 64.38
C ILE A 88 21.61 -8.91 64.67
N ALA A 89 21.30 -8.68 65.95
CA ALA A 89 21.05 -7.37 66.52
C ALA A 89 22.33 -6.92 67.27
N PRO A 90 22.38 -5.73 67.87
CA PRO A 90 22.16 -4.39 67.33
C PRO A 90 23.36 -3.48 67.65
N LEU A 91 23.63 -2.41 66.90
CA LEU A 91 24.46 -1.30 67.40
C LEU A 91 23.92 0.05 66.95
N SER A 92 23.36 0.72 67.94
CA SER A 92 22.83 2.08 67.95
C SER A 92 23.87 3.10 67.51
N GLN A 93 23.51 3.95 66.55
CA GLN A 93 24.06 5.30 66.45
C GLN A 93 22.90 6.29 66.26
N PRO A 94 22.70 7.25 67.19
CA PRO A 94 21.72 8.30 67.04
C PRO A 94 22.28 9.36 66.09
N VAL A 95 22.05 9.18 64.79
CA VAL A 95 22.27 10.26 63.82
C VAL A 95 21.17 11.29 64.05
N LYS A 96 21.57 12.47 64.53
CA LYS A 96 20.73 13.66 64.68
C LYS A 96 19.94 13.90 63.39
N GLU A 97 18.66 13.56 63.41
CA GLU A 97 17.70 13.94 62.39
C GLU A 97 17.65 15.47 62.33
N SER A 98 18.31 16.02 61.32
CA SER A 98 18.28 17.43 61.03
C SER A 98 16.86 17.83 60.61
N SER A 99 16.35 18.78 61.39
CA SER A 99 15.06 19.48 61.39
C SER A 99 14.70 20.22 60.07
N LEU A 100 15.03 19.68 58.89
CA LEU A 100 14.74 20.31 57.59
C LEU A 100 13.55 19.67 56.85
N ARG A 101 12.92 18.65 57.42
CA ARG A 101 11.79 17.93 56.80
C ARG A 101 10.45 18.68 56.64
N PRO A 102 10.09 19.72 57.45
CA PRO A 102 8.75 20.31 57.33
C PRO A 102 8.60 21.33 56.19
N LEU A 103 9.68 22.00 55.78
CA LEU A 103 9.64 23.01 54.71
C LEU A 103 9.66 22.40 53.30
N LEU A 104 10.42 21.31 53.09
CA LEU A 104 10.42 20.58 51.82
C LEU A 104 9.06 19.97 51.47
N ARG A 105 8.27 19.54 52.46
CA ARG A 105 6.93 18.97 52.23
C ARG A 105 5.92 19.98 51.66
N ARG A 106 6.04 21.27 51.99
CA ARG A 106 5.16 22.31 51.42
C ARG A 106 5.55 22.67 49.99
N ALA A 107 6.84 22.74 49.69
CA ALA A 107 7.33 23.03 48.33
C ALA A 107 7.05 21.88 47.35
N MET A 108 7.16 20.62 47.80
CA MET A 108 6.82 19.47 46.96
C MET A 108 5.34 19.44 46.58
N ARG A 109 4.41 19.81 47.48
CA ARG A 109 2.97 19.72 47.19
C ARG A 109 2.53 20.60 46.00
N THR A 110 3.15 21.76 45.81
CA THR A 110 2.91 22.63 44.66
C THR A 110 3.55 22.13 43.36
N TRP A 111 4.67 21.40 43.46
CA TRP A 111 5.39 20.88 42.30
C TRP A 111 4.70 19.64 41.71
N TRP A 112 4.20 18.74 42.57
CA TRP A 112 3.40 17.58 42.15
C TRP A 112 2.12 17.98 41.43
N GLY A 113 1.48 19.07 41.85
CA GLY A 113 0.30 19.62 41.16
C GLY A 113 0.60 20.15 39.74
N ARG A 114 1.82 20.66 39.50
CA ARG A 114 2.25 21.09 38.16
C ARG A 114 2.59 19.89 37.27
N LEU A 115 3.31 18.90 37.81
CA LEU A 115 3.63 17.66 37.09
C LEU A 115 2.37 16.88 36.69
N ALA A 116 1.37 16.77 37.58
CA ALA A 116 0.11 16.10 37.27
C ALA A 116 -0.65 16.77 36.11
N ARG A 117 -0.61 18.11 36.01
CA ARG A 117 -1.24 18.83 34.88
C ARG A 117 -0.51 18.59 33.57
N VAL A 118 0.82 18.58 33.58
CA VAL A 118 1.63 18.32 32.37
C VAL A 118 1.40 16.90 31.88
N ALA A 119 1.43 15.91 32.77
CA ALA A 119 1.11 14.53 32.43
C ALA A 119 -0.32 14.39 31.87
N GLY A 120 -1.29 15.05 32.49
CA GLY A 120 -2.67 15.10 31.99
C GLY A 120 -2.78 15.68 30.58
N MET A 121 -2.11 16.80 30.29
CA MET A 121 -2.10 17.38 28.94
C MET A 121 -1.46 16.46 27.90
N LEU A 122 -0.37 15.77 28.23
CA LEU A 122 0.29 14.84 27.31
C LEU A 122 -0.60 13.66 26.94
N VAL A 123 -1.33 13.09 27.92
CA VAL A 123 -2.29 12.00 27.66
C VAL A 123 -3.41 12.48 26.74
N VAL A 124 -3.95 13.68 26.98
CA VAL A 124 -5.00 14.26 26.12
C VAL A 124 -4.47 14.52 24.70
N ALA A 125 -3.27 15.08 24.55
CA ALA A 125 -2.67 15.32 23.25
C ALA A 125 -2.42 14.01 22.47
N ALA A 126 -1.91 12.97 23.14
CA ALA A 126 -1.73 11.65 22.54
C ALA A 126 -3.06 11.05 22.09
N ALA A 127 -4.11 11.16 22.92
CA ALA A 127 -5.45 10.68 22.56
C ALA A 127 -6.02 11.42 21.33
N ILE A 128 -5.80 12.73 21.21
CA ILE A 128 -6.22 13.53 20.04
C ILE A 128 -5.47 13.07 18.79
N VAL A 129 -4.15 12.85 18.85
CA VAL A 129 -3.36 12.38 17.71
C VAL A 129 -3.83 11.00 17.25
N VAL A 130 -4.07 10.07 18.19
CA VAL A 130 -4.60 8.74 17.87
C VAL A 130 -5.99 8.83 17.25
N ALA A 131 -6.88 9.64 17.81
CA ALA A 131 -8.22 9.83 17.25
C ALA A 131 -8.17 10.44 15.85
N ALA A 132 -7.32 11.45 15.62
CA ALA A 132 -7.12 12.05 14.31
C ALA A 132 -6.61 11.02 13.29
N PHE A 133 -5.64 10.18 13.67
CA PHE A 133 -5.12 9.13 12.81
C PHE A 133 -6.18 8.09 12.44
N LEU A 134 -7.03 7.68 13.39
CA LEU A 134 -8.14 6.75 13.15
C LEU A 134 -9.24 7.35 12.27
N ILE A 135 -9.45 8.66 12.32
CA ILE A 135 -10.45 9.35 11.49
C ILE A 135 -9.92 9.59 10.07
N SER A 136 -8.62 9.85 9.92
CA SER A 136 -7.96 10.12 8.64
C SER A 136 -7.61 8.86 7.84
N ALA A 137 -7.79 7.67 8.40
CA ALA A 137 -7.58 6.43 7.66
C ALA A 137 -8.53 6.39 6.45
N PRO A 138 -8.04 6.09 5.23
CA PRO A 138 -8.88 6.00 4.05
C PRO A 138 -10.02 5.00 4.29
N ARG A 139 -11.25 5.51 4.30
CA ARG A 139 -12.44 4.66 4.39
C ARG A 139 -12.79 4.19 2.99
N PRO A 140 -13.17 2.92 2.81
CA PRO A 140 -13.68 2.47 1.53
C PRO A 140 -14.97 3.22 1.21
N ASP A 141 -15.14 3.59 -0.05
CA ASP A 141 -16.38 4.20 -0.55
C ASP A 141 -17.53 3.17 -0.52
N ALA A 142 -17.20 1.89 -0.69
CA ALA A 142 -18.11 0.78 -0.46
C ALA A 142 -17.37 -0.47 0.03
N THR A 143 -18.03 -1.26 0.86
CA THR A 143 -17.58 -2.61 1.23
C THR A 143 -18.57 -3.64 0.69
N LEU A 144 -18.13 -4.42 -0.28
CA LEU A 144 -18.89 -5.50 -0.91
C LEU A 144 -18.73 -6.78 -0.08
N ARG A 145 -19.82 -7.52 0.11
CA ARG A 145 -19.84 -8.76 0.90
C ARG A 145 -20.03 -9.95 -0.01
N LEU A 146 -19.43 -11.09 0.36
CA LEU A 146 -19.68 -12.35 -0.33
C LEU A 146 -21.18 -12.64 -0.42
N THR A 147 -21.62 -13.02 -1.61
CA THR A 147 -23.01 -13.35 -1.93
C THR A 147 -23.13 -14.83 -2.29
N ALA A 148 -24.35 -15.36 -2.21
CA ALA A 148 -24.66 -16.71 -2.67
C ALA A 148 -24.92 -16.79 -4.19
N VAL A 149 -24.67 -15.70 -4.93
CA VAL A 149 -24.88 -15.66 -6.39
C VAL A 149 -23.82 -16.52 -7.06
N GLU A 150 -24.26 -17.53 -7.80
CA GLU A 150 -23.38 -18.35 -8.62
C GLU A 150 -22.99 -17.62 -9.91
N ALA A 151 -21.80 -17.93 -10.42
CA ALA A 151 -21.38 -17.42 -11.72
C ALA A 151 -22.27 -18.04 -12.81
N ASP A 152 -22.91 -17.19 -13.59
CA ASP A 152 -23.63 -17.58 -14.81
C ASP A 152 -22.66 -17.91 -15.95
N ASP A 153 -23.21 -18.43 -17.04
CA ASP A 153 -22.43 -18.86 -18.20
C ASP A 153 -21.63 -17.72 -18.84
N GLN A 154 -22.14 -16.49 -18.79
CA GLN A 154 -21.44 -15.30 -19.30
C GLN A 154 -20.14 -15.07 -18.50
N VAL A 155 -20.24 -14.96 -17.17
CA VAL A 155 -19.06 -14.74 -16.32
C VAL A 155 -18.08 -15.91 -16.43
N ARG A 156 -18.57 -17.15 -16.43
CA ARG A 156 -17.70 -18.33 -16.61
C ARG A 156 -16.96 -18.27 -17.95
N THR A 157 -17.64 -17.92 -19.03
CA THR A 157 -17.04 -17.81 -20.36
C THR A 157 -15.96 -16.74 -20.40
N LEU A 158 -16.18 -15.57 -19.79
CA LEU A 158 -15.20 -14.49 -19.71
C LEU A 158 -13.97 -14.85 -18.88
N VAL A 159 -14.16 -15.56 -17.77
CA VAL A 159 -13.04 -16.03 -16.94
C VAL A 159 -12.23 -17.11 -17.64
N THR A 160 -12.90 -18.09 -18.27
CA THR A 160 -12.22 -19.16 -19.01
C THR A 160 -11.56 -18.65 -20.30
N SER A 161 -12.10 -17.62 -20.97
CA SER A 161 -11.44 -17.02 -22.14
C SER A 161 -10.13 -16.32 -21.73
N ALA A 162 -10.13 -15.61 -20.60
CA ALA A 162 -8.92 -15.02 -20.02
C ALA A 162 -7.90 -16.08 -19.56
N GLU A 163 -8.35 -17.24 -19.10
CA GLU A 163 -7.50 -18.40 -18.81
C GLU A 163 -6.82 -18.95 -20.06
N ARG A 164 -7.54 -19.13 -21.17
CA ARG A 164 -6.95 -19.60 -22.44
C ARG A 164 -5.91 -18.63 -22.98
N ALA A 165 -6.05 -17.35 -22.69
CA ALA A 165 -5.02 -16.34 -22.98
C ALA A 165 -3.79 -16.44 -22.05
N GLY A 166 -3.73 -17.45 -21.17
CA GLY A 166 -2.59 -17.76 -20.29
C GLY A 166 -2.42 -16.79 -19.12
N ARG A 167 -3.38 -15.91 -18.84
CA ARG A 167 -3.12 -14.77 -17.95
C ARG A 167 -3.26 -15.08 -16.47
N TYR A 168 -4.18 -15.97 -16.06
CA TYR A 168 -4.53 -16.11 -14.63
C TYR A 168 -4.80 -17.54 -14.13
N GLY A 169 -5.12 -18.51 -15.00
CA GLY A 169 -5.30 -19.91 -14.60
C GLY A 169 -6.42 -20.15 -13.56
N MET A 170 -7.46 -19.33 -13.59
CA MET A 170 -8.51 -19.29 -12.56
C MET A 170 -9.57 -20.36 -12.81
N ASP A 171 -9.89 -21.18 -11.80
CA ASP A 171 -10.92 -22.22 -11.92
C ASP A 171 -12.33 -21.59 -11.83
N PRO A 172 -13.13 -21.63 -12.91
CA PRO A 172 -14.45 -21.01 -12.94
C PRO A 172 -15.45 -21.65 -11.96
N SER A 173 -15.23 -22.90 -11.53
CA SER A 173 -16.10 -23.57 -10.55
C SER A 173 -15.95 -22.99 -9.13
N THR A 174 -14.83 -22.31 -8.88
CA THR A 174 -14.49 -21.71 -7.58
C THR A 174 -14.94 -20.27 -7.45
N LEU A 175 -15.59 -19.72 -8.49
CA LEU A 175 -16.07 -18.34 -8.50
C LEU A 175 -17.09 -18.10 -7.39
N ARG A 176 -16.94 -16.96 -6.72
CA ARG A 176 -17.83 -16.43 -5.68
C ARG A 176 -18.01 -14.93 -5.90
N ALA A 177 -19.26 -14.46 -5.93
CA ALA A 177 -19.57 -13.05 -6.18
C ALA A 177 -19.56 -12.22 -4.89
N TYR A 178 -19.10 -10.98 -4.97
CA TYR A 178 -19.25 -9.96 -3.90
C TYR A 178 -20.34 -8.93 -4.20
N GLY A 179 -20.88 -8.92 -5.42
CA GLY A 179 -21.88 -7.97 -5.88
C GLY A 179 -21.37 -7.07 -7.00
N SER A 180 -22.00 -5.91 -7.15
CA SER A 180 -21.71 -4.95 -8.21
C SER A 180 -21.37 -3.57 -7.67
N TYR A 181 -20.41 -2.88 -8.28
CA TYR A 181 -20.03 -1.51 -7.94
C TYR A 181 -19.61 -0.75 -9.20
N HIS A 182 -20.27 0.39 -9.47
CA HIS A 182 -20.08 1.20 -10.70
C HIS A 182 -20.01 0.35 -11.98
N GLY A 183 -21.00 -0.52 -12.21
CA GLY A 183 -21.08 -1.35 -13.42
C GLY A 183 -20.19 -2.60 -13.42
N PHE A 184 -19.23 -2.70 -12.50
CA PHE A 184 -18.41 -3.90 -12.35
C PHE A 184 -19.03 -4.91 -11.42
N ASN A 185 -19.15 -6.16 -11.87
CA ASN A 185 -19.38 -7.30 -11.00
C ASN A 185 -18.05 -7.84 -10.49
N VAL A 186 -17.91 -7.90 -9.18
CA VAL A 186 -16.68 -8.33 -8.52
C VAL A 186 -16.79 -9.78 -8.08
N TRP A 187 -15.81 -10.58 -8.47
CA TRP A 187 -15.74 -12.01 -8.22
C TRP A 187 -14.39 -12.40 -7.63
N SER A 188 -14.37 -13.41 -6.77
CA SER A 188 -13.13 -14.11 -6.41
C SER A 188 -13.20 -15.59 -6.75
N GLY A 189 -12.05 -16.24 -6.80
CA GLY A 189 -11.92 -17.68 -6.93
C GLY A 189 -10.47 -18.06 -6.67
N VAL A 190 -10.07 -19.26 -7.05
CA VAL A 190 -8.69 -19.73 -6.90
C VAL A 190 -8.15 -20.18 -8.24
N ASN A 191 -6.85 -19.98 -8.45
CA ASN A 191 -6.16 -20.53 -9.61
C ASN A 191 -5.71 -21.97 -9.39
N ALA A 192 -5.15 -22.59 -10.43
CA ALA A 192 -4.60 -23.94 -10.39
C ALA A 192 -3.51 -24.14 -9.31
N PHE A 193 -2.90 -23.06 -8.81
CA PHE A 193 -1.89 -23.09 -7.75
C PHE A 193 -2.47 -22.85 -6.35
N GLY A 194 -3.80 -22.79 -6.21
CA GLY A 194 -4.49 -22.50 -4.96
C GLY A 194 -4.36 -21.06 -4.47
N SER A 195 -3.83 -20.15 -5.30
CA SER A 195 -3.75 -18.73 -4.95
C SER A 195 -5.10 -18.05 -5.19
N PRO A 196 -5.61 -17.23 -4.26
CA PRO A 196 -6.83 -16.48 -4.45
C PRO A 196 -6.65 -15.46 -5.59
N CYS A 197 -7.70 -15.32 -6.39
CA CYS A 197 -7.80 -14.36 -7.47
C CYS A 197 -9.03 -13.48 -7.28
N LEU A 198 -8.92 -12.23 -7.71
CA LEU A 198 -9.98 -11.23 -7.70
C LEU A 198 -10.14 -10.73 -9.15
N VAL A 199 -11.39 -10.61 -9.59
CA VAL A 199 -11.75 -10.27 -10.97
C VAL A 199 -12.86 -9.25 -10.96
N ALA A 200 -12.70 -8.21 -11.79
CA ALA A 200 -13.74 -7.25 -12.10
C ALA A 200 -14.24 -7.48 -13.54
N VAL A 201 -15.53 -7.78 -13.67
CA VAL A 201 -16.20 -8.05 -14.94
C VAL A 201 -17.18 -6.93 -15.24
N HIS A 202 -17.16 -6.39 -16.46
CA HIS A 202 -18.13 -5.40 -16.88
C HIS A 202 -19.19 -6.07 -17.77
N ARG A 203 -20.33 -6.45 -17.17
CA ARG A 203 -21.35 -7.26 -17.86
C ARG A 203 -21.96 -6.57 -19.07
N ALA A 204 -22.17 -5.25 -19.00
CA ALA A 204 -22.83 -4.51 -20.08
C ALA A 204 -22.02 -4.50 -21.40
N PHE A 205 -20.71 -4.67 -21.30
CA PHE A 205 -19.78 -4.66 -22.44
C PHE A 205 -19.17 -6.04 -22.71
N ASP A 206 -19.64 -7.07 -22.00
CA ASP A 206 -19.19 -8.46 -22.12
C ASP A 206 -17.65 -8.61 -22.11
N TYR A 207 -16.96 -7.93 -21.19
CA TYR A 207 -15.52 -8.06 -21.05
C TYR A 207 -15.05 -8.16 -19.60
N LEU A 208 -13.92 -8.85 -19.44
CA LEU A 208 -13.18 -8.92 -18.20
C LEU A 208 -12.22 -7.74 -18.17
N SER A 209 -12.48 -6.77 -17.29
CA SER A 209 -11.66 -5.55 -17.21
C SER A 209 -10.29 -5.85 -16.61
N ARG A 210 -10.27 -6.50 -15.44
CA ARG A 210 -9.02 -6.85 -14.78
C ARG A 210 -9.18 -8.08 -13.91
N ALA A 211 -8.13 -8.88 -13.87
CA ALA A 211 -7.96 -9.97 -12.92
C ALA A 211 -6.56 -9.91 -12.32
N ARG A 212 -6.43 -10.26 -11.04
CA ARG A 212 -5.16 -10.48 -10.35
C ARG A 212 -5.29 -11.67 -9.43
N CYS A 213 -4.17 -12.37 -9.22
CA CYS A 213 -4.03 -13.40 -8.21
C CYS A 213 -2.84 -13.06 -7.34
N ALA A 214 -2.90 -13.38 -6.05
CA ALA A 214 -1.83 -13.14 -5.10
C ALA A 214 -1.72 -14.32 -4.13
N PRO A 215 -0.51 -14.81 -3.80
CA PRO A 215 -0.33 -15.85 -2.81
C PRO A 215 -0.62 -15.29 -1.40
N PHE A 216 -1.11 -16.13 -0.48
CA PHE A 216 -1.23 -15.74 0.92
C PHE A 216 0.17 -15.52 1.55
N PRO A 217 0.39 -14.49 2.39
CA PRO A 217 -0.57 -13.54 2.95
C PRO A 217 -0.67 -12.20 2.19
N ALA A 218 -0.24 -12.14 0.93
CA ALA A 218 -0.24 -10.89 0.19
C ALA A 218 -1.66 -10.36 -0.01
N ASP A 219 -1.80 -9.04 0.10
CA ASP A 219 -3.06 -8.36 -0.17
C ASP A 219 -3.43 -8.50 -1.65
N LEU A 220 -4.69 -8.86 -1.89
CA LEU A 220 -5.21 -9.06 -3.24
C LEU A 220 -5.93 -7.80 -3.70
N ILE A 221 -5.27 -7.07 -4.60
CA ILE A 221 -5.69 -5.76 -5.09
C ILE A 221 -5.91 -5.82 -6.60
N VAL A 222 -7.02 -5.24 -7.06
CA VAL A 222 -7.33 -5.05 -8.47
C VAL A 222 -7.69 -3.59 -8.70
N ASP A 223 -6.95 -2.94 -9.59
CA ASP A 223 -7.23 -1.59 -10.05
C ASP A 223 -7.88 -1.64 -11.42
N VAL A 224 -9.00 -0.93 -11.56
CA VAL A 224 -9.75 -0.78 -12.80
C VAL A 224 -9.82 0.68 -13.17
N SER A 225 -9.30 1.04 -14.34
CA SER A 225 -9.33 2.39 -14.88
C SER A 225 -10.60 2.64 -15.68
N SER A 226 -11.15 3.84 -15.57
CA SER A 226 -12.33 4.30 -16.33
C SER A 226 -12.02 4.73 -17.76
N SER A 227 -10.77 5.09 -18.03
CA SER A 227 -10.36 5.67 -19.31
C SER A 227 -10.57 4.65 -20.44
N GLY A 228 -11.54 4.91 -21.33
CA GLY A 228 -11.78 4.12 -22.55
C GLY A 228 -12.89 3.06 -22.46
N ASP A 229 -13.40 2.76 -21.25
CA ASP A 229 -14.29 1.63 -21.02
C ASP A 229 -15.78 2.01 -20.88
N GLY A 230 -16.13 3.30 -21.08
CA GLY A 230 -17.51 3.76 -21.10
C GLY A 230 -18.23 3.69 -19.74
N LEU A 231 -17.50 3.86 -18.64
CA LEU A 231 -18.09 3.86 -17.30
C LEU A 231 -18.89 5.14 -17.02
N ASP A 232 -20.08 4.98 -16.46
CA ASP A 232 -20.82 6.04 -15.78
C ASP A 232 -20.23 6.27 -14.36
N ILE A 233 -18.97 6.70 -14.28
CA ILE A 233 -18.47 7.32 -13.05
C ILE A 233 -18.93 8.79 -13.10
N PRO A 234 -19.71 9.28 -12.12
CA PRO A 234 -20.33 10.61 -12.18
C PRO A 234 -19.39 11.83 -12.26
N ALA A 235 -18.08 11.66 -12.44
CA ALA A 235 -17.10 12.73 -12.28
C ALA A 235 -15.79 12.56 -13.08
N GLY A 236 -15.81 11.91 -14.25
CA GLY A 236 -14.66 11.88 -15.16
C GLY A 236 -13.76 10.64 -15.07
N ASP A 237 -12.56 10.74 -15.64
CA ASP A 237 -11.55 9.67 -15.61
C ASP A 237 -11.11 9.36 -14.18
N GLY A 238 -10.94 8.08 -13.88
CA GLY A 238 -10.59 7.65 -12.52
C GLY A 238 -10.17 6.19 -12.45
N ILE A 239 -9.79 5.77 -11.24
CA ILE A 239 -9.43 4.40 -10.92
C ILE A 239 -10.30 3.92 -9.77
N ILE A 240 -10.91 2.76 -9.93
CA ILE A 240 -11.56 2.02 -8.84
C ILE A 240 -10.60 0.91 -8.39
N ARG A 241 -10.18 0.98 -7.13
CA ARG A 241 -9.34 -0.03 -6.49
C ARG A 241 -10.20 -0.94 -5.63
N PHE A 242 -10.19 -2.23 -5.95
CA PHE A 242 -10.82 -3.28 -5.16
C PHE A 242 -9.76 -4.02 -4.34
N ILE A 243 -9.93 -4.09 -3.02
CA ILE A 243 -9.04 -4.78 -2.09
C ILE A 243 -9.82 -5.88 -1.39
N ARG A 244 -9.44 -7.15 -1.59
CA ARG A 244 -10.08 -8.26 -0.90
C ARG A 244 -9.54 -8.40 0.52
N ARG A 245 -10.45 -8.39 1.50
CA ARG A 245 -10.18 -8.64 2.93
C ARG A 245 -11.08 -9.78 3.44
N GLY A 246 -10.55 -10.99 3.42
CA GLY A 246 -11.29 -12.18 3.85
C GLY A 246 -12.50 -12.46 2.97
N ASP A 247 -13.70 -12.26 3.51
CA ASP A 247 -15.01 -12.44 2.87
C ASP A 247 -15.63 -11.11 2.39
N THR A 248 -14.86 -10.02 2.44
CA THR A 248 -15.27 -8.71 1.94
C THR A 248 -14.32 -8.18 0.88
N VAL A 249 -14.81 -7.27 0.06
CA VAL A 249 -14.00 -6.48 -0.88
C VAL A 249 -14.28 -5.00 -0.62
N ASP A 250 -13.26 -4.28 -0.23
CA ASP A 250 -13.30 -2.82 -0.07
C ASP A 250 -13.04 -2.17 -1.43
N ALA A 251 -13.91 -1.23 -1.82
CA ALA A 251 -13.78 -0.45 -3.04
C ALA A 251 -13.42 1.00 -2.70
N TYR A 252 -12.38 1.51 -3.37
CA TYR A 252 -11.90 2.87 -3.26
C TYR A 252 -11.94 3.54 -4.63
N VAL A 253 -12.50 4.74 -4.72
CA VAL A 253 -12.61 5.51 -5.95
C VAL A 253 -11.63 6.67 -5.90
N TYR A 254 -10.73 6.72 -6.87
CA TYR A 254 -9.79 7.82 -7.07
C TYR A 254 -10.15 8.54 -8.36
N LEU A 255 -10.65 9.77 -8.25
CA LEU A 255 -10.95 10.63 -9.39
C LEU A 255 -9.65 11.33 -9.82
N LEU A 256 -9.38 11.33 -11.13
CA LEU A 256 -8.31 12.15 -11.69
C LEU A 256 -8.85 13.57 -11.89
N PRO A 257 -8.09 14.61 -11.53
CA PRO A 257 -8.49 15.98 -11.84
C PRO A 257 -8.58 16.13 -13.36
N GLU A 258 -9.64 16.79 -13.84
CA GLU A 258 -9.73 17.21 -15.25
C GLU A 258 -8.52 18.11 -15.55
N ALA A 259 -7.82 17.80 -16.65
CA ALA A 259 -6.75 18.67 -17.12
C ALA A 259 -7.38 19.91 -17.75
N ASP A 260 -7.32 21.04 -17.04
CA ASP A 260 -7.71 22.37 -17.53
C ASP A 260 -6.85 22.83 -18.73
#